data_AF-A0A833FIE3-F1
#
_entry.id   AF-A0A833FIE3-F1
#
_cell.length_a   1.000
_cell.length_b   1.000
_cell.length_c   1.000
_cell.angle_alpha   90.00
_cell.angle_beta   90.00
_cell.angle_gamma   90.00
#
_symmetry.space_group_name_H-M   'P 1'
#
loop_
_entity.id
_entity.type
_entity.pdbx_description
1 polymer ?
#
loop_
_entity_poly.entity_id
_entity_poly.type
_entity_poly.pdbx_seq_one_letter_code
_entity_poly.pdbx_strand_id
1 'polypeptide(L)'
;MNKHQLAAKIWESANRMRSKIEANEYKDYILGFIFYKYLSDKEEQWLLSQEYTPEDIKEYVNEDDAETVRTVQKNLGYFIAYKDLFSTWIEMGSDFSVDNVRTALSSFTRLISPSHKKVFDGVFNTLETGLSKLGENTNSQTKAVRDLAQLIDEIPMHKKQDYDVIGFIYEYLISNFAANAGKKAGEFYTPHEVSLLMSEVVANHLRGKENIKIYEQRCLGLIQYWGRCA
;
A
#
# COMPACT_ATOMS: atom_id res chain seq x y z
N MET A 1 15.41 -15.07 4.58
CA MET A 1 14.11 -15.09 5.29
C MET A 1 13.03 -15.37 4.25
N ASN A 2 12.11 -16.30 4.50
CA ASN A 2 11.02 -16.58 3.54
C ASN A 2 9.84 -15.61 3.75
N LYS A 3 8.90 -15.54 2.78
CA LYS A 3 7.76 -14.60 2.83
C LYS A 3 6.86 -14.77 4.07
N HIS A 4 6.72 -15.99 4.59
CA HIS A 4 5.94 -16.26 5.81
C HIS A 4 6.63 -15.70 7.06
N GLN A 5 7.94 -15.89 7.18
CA GLN A 5 8.73 -15.34 8.27
C GLN A 5 8.73 -13.81 8.26
N LEU A 6 8.84 -13.20 7.07
CA LEU A 6 8.75 -11.75 6.92
C LEU A 6 7.36 -11.24 7.30
N ALA A 7 6.29 -11.86 6.81
CA ALA A 7 4.92 -11.49 7.16
C ALA A 7 4.65 -11.62 8.68
N ALA A 8 5.13 -12.71 9.29
CA ALA A 8 5.04 -12.91 10.73
C ALA A 8 5.84 -11.86 11.51
N LYS A 9 7.07 -11.54 11.08
CA LYS A 9 7.89 -10.49 11.69
C LYS A 9 7.20 -9.12 11.63
N ILE A 10 6.64 -8.77 10.47
CA ILE A 10 5.91 -7.51 10.28
C ILE A 10 4.68 -7.49 11.18
N TRP A 11 3.90 -8.57 11.22
CA TRP A 11 2.74 -8.69 12.09
C TRP A 11 3.11 -8.54 13.57
N GLU A 12 4.13 -9.26 14.05
CA GLU A 12 4.58 -9.19 15.44
C GLU A 12 5.07 -7.80 15.82
N SER A 13 5.85 -7.16 14.94
CA SER A 13 6.38 -5.82 15.15
C SER A 13 5.25 -4.79 15.17
N ALA A 14 4.32 -4.89 14.22
CA ALA A 14 3.09 -4.10 14.17
C ALA A 14 2.26 -4.25 15.45
N ASN A 15 2.11 -5.47 15.97
CA ASN A 15 1.36 -5.75 17.20
C ASN A 15 2.03 -5.16 18.45
N ARG A 16 3.36 -5.04 18.47
CA ARG A 16 4.09 -4.37 19.55
C ARG A 16 3.94 -2.86 19.45
N MET A 17 3.98 -2.33 18.24
CA MET A 17 3.97 -0.88 17.96
C MET A 17 2.59 -0.25 18.08
N ARG A 18 1.50 -1.00 17.83
CA ARG A 18 0.14 -0.48 17.97
C ARG A 18 -0.17 0.03 19.38
N SER A 19 0.56 -0.45 20.41
CA SER A 19 0.37 -0.05 21.80
C SER A 19 -1.10 -0.15 22.25
N LYS A 20 -1.75 0.98 22.53
CA LYS A 20 -3.17 1.08 22.94
C LYS A 20 -4.16 1.16 21.78
N ILE A 21 -3.70 1.22 20.54
CA ILE A 21 -4.56 1.32 19.36
C ILE A 21 -5.22 -0.02 19.10
N GLU A 22 -6.54 0.02 18.91
CA GLU A 22 -7.33 -1.16 18.56
C GLU A 22 -6.86 -1.77 17.23
N ALA A 23 -6.80 -3.09 17.16
CA ALA A 23 -6.26 -3.79 15.99
C ALA A 23 -6.98 -3.40 14.69
N ASN A 24 -8.30 -3.20 14.75
CA ASN A 24 -9.09 -2.79 13.58
C ASN A 24 -8.77 -1.37 13.09
N GLU A 25 -8.39 -0.45 13.99
CA GLU A 25 -7.95 0.90 13.61
C GLU A 25 -6.51 0.87 13.07
N TYR A 26 -5.62 0.15 13.75
CA TYR A 26 -4.21 0.06 13.35
C TYR A 26 -4.03 -0.60 11.97
N LYS A 27 -4.93 -1.53 11.60
CA LYS A 27 -5.00 -2.16 10.28
C LYS A 27 -4.99 -1.12 9.16
N ASP A 28 -5.83 -0.09 9.26
CA ASP A 28 -5.97 0.88 8.18
C ASP A 28 -4.70 1.74 8.02
N TYR A 29 -3.92 1.89 9.11
CA TYR A 29 -2.66 2.64 9.09
C TYR A 29 -1.54 1.84 8.43
N ILE A 30 -1.30 0.61 8.89
CA ILE A 30 -0.23 -0.22 8.33
C ILE A 30 -0.49 -0.54 6.86
N LEU A 31 -1.73 -0.86 6.49
CA LEU A 31 -2.08 -1.13 5.08
C LEU A 31 -1.95 0.12 4.22
N GLY A 32 -2.35 1.30 4.74
CA GLY A 32 -2.16 2.57 4.07
C GLY A 32 -0.68 2.88 3.80
N PHE A 33 0.20 2.71 4.77
CA PHE A 33 1.64 2.91 4.58
C PHE A 33 2.27 1.90 3.62
N ILE A 34 1.87 0.61 3.68
CA ILE A 34 2.34 -0.40 2.71
C ILE A 34 1.91 -0.01 1.30
N PHE A 35 0.68 0.45 1.13
CA PHE A 35 0.17 0.89 -0.16
C PHE A 35 0.89 2.16 -0.65
N TYR A 36 1.18 3.11 0.23
CA TYR A 36 1.98 4.28 -0.13
C TYR A 36 3.39 3.90 -0.59
N LYS A 37 4.09 3.01 0.14
CA LYS A 37 5.39 2.48 -0.29
C LYS A 37 5.29 1.81 -1.66
N TYR A 38 4.27 0.99 -1.88
CA TYR A 38 4.05 0.35 -3.18
C TYR A 38 3.92 1.39 -4.31
N LEU A 39 3.16 2.47 -4.11
CA LEU A 39 3.00 3.51 -5.12
C LEU A 39 4.28 4.29 -5.36
N SER A 40 5.03 4.62 -4.30
CA SER A 40 6.35 5.27 -4.39
C SER A 40 7.34 4.41 -5.16
N ASP A 41 7.54 3.16 -4.73
CA ASP A 41 8.52 2.27 -5.33
C ASP A 41 8.18 1.96 -6.79
N LYS A 42 6.88 1.90 -7.12
CA LYS A 42 6.41 1.74 -8.50
C LYS A 42 6.73 2.95 -9.36
N GLU A 43 6.58 4.16 -8.83
CA GLU A 43 6.94 5.40 -9.53
C GLU A 43 8.44 5.47 -9.76
N GLU A 44 9.26 5.21 -8.73
CA GLU A 44 10.72 5.16 -8.84
C GLU A 44 11.17 4.12 -9.87
N GLN A 45 10.62 2.90 -9.82
CA GLN A 45 10.94 1.86 -10.81
C GLN A 45 10.54 2.25 -12.23
N TRP A 46 9.38 2.90 -12.38
CA TRP A 46 8.93 3.37 -13.67
C TRP A 46 9.87 4.46 -14.22
N LEU A 47 10.27 5.44 -13.40
CA LEU A 47 11.22 6.49 -13.77
C LEU A 47 12.58 5.90 -14.19
N LEU A 48 13.13 4.98 -13.41
CA LEU A 48 14.37 4.26 -13.75
C LEU A 48 14.25 3.49 -15.08
N SER A 49 13.06 2.96 -15.40
CA SER A 49 12.79 2.30 -16.68
C SER A 49 12.69 3.28 -17.87
N GLN A 50 12.48 4.56 -17.59
CA GLN A 50 12.49 5.66 -18.57
C GLN A 50 13.87 6.35 -18.65
N GLU A 51 14.94 5.64 -18.26
CA GLU A 51 16.33 6.11 -18.33
C GLU A 51 16.70 7.24 -17.36
N TYR A 52 15.86 7.56 -16.37
CA TYR A 52 16.24 8.47 -15.28
C TYR A 52 17.33 7.80 -14.43
N THR A 53 18.37 8.55 -14.10
CA THR A 53 19.34 8.20 -13.05
C THR A 53 18.80 8.57 -11.66
N PRO A 54 19.36 8.02 -10.57
CA PRO A 54 19.01 8.46 -9.21
C PRO A 54 19.20 9.97 -9.01
N GLU A 55 20.21 10.56 -9.65
CA GLU A 55 20.46 12.00 -9.65
C GLU A 55 19.36 12.76 -10.39
N ASP A 56 18.92 12.26 -11.56
CA ASP A 56 17.81 12.85 -12.31
C ASP A 56 16.50 12.81 -11.50
N ILE A 57 16.25 11.72 -10.78
CA ILE A 57 15.06 11.60 -9.91
C ILE A 57 15.09 12.71 -8.84
N LYS A 58 16.25 12.94 -8.23
CA LYS A 58 16.41 13.99 -7.21
C LYS A 58 16.24 15.40 -7.77
N GLU A 59 16.70 15.64 -9.00
CA GLU A 59 16.67 16.96 -9.62
C GLU A 59 15.30 17.29 -10.25
N TYR A 60 14.70 16.35 -10.98
CA TYR A 60 13.54 16.61 -11.86
C TYR A 60 12.20 16.10 -11.31
N VAL A 61 12.18 15.15 -10.38
CA VAL A 61 10.92 14.61 -9.82
C VAL A 61 10.44 15.54 -8.72
N ASN A 62 9.99 16.73 -9.10
CA ASN A 62 9.42 17.71 -8.21
C ASN A 62 8.19 18.36 -8.86
N GLU A 63 7.38 19.08 -8.08
CA GLU A 63 6.12 19.64 -8.57
C GLU A 63 6.30 20.83 -9.53
N ASP A 64 7.47 21.47 -9.52
CA ASP A 64 7.75 22.65 -10.36
C ASP A 64 8.07 22.23 -11.81
N ASP A 65 8.51 21.00 -12.02
CA ASP A 65 8.66 20.40 -13.35
C ASP A 65 7.32 19.85 -13.88
N ALA A 66 6.60 20.72 -14.57
CA ALA A 66 5.31 20.37 -15.18
C ALA A 66 5.38 19.26 -16.25
N GLU A 67 6.53 19.04 -16.88
CA GLU A 67 6.69 17.98 -17.89
C GLU A 67 6.79 16.61 -17.21
N THR A 68 7.63 16.51 -16.19
CA THR A 68 7.78 15.30 -15.38
C THR A 68 6.45 14.92 -14.72
N VAL A 69 5.77 15.87 -14.05
CA VAL A 69 4.46 15.65 -13.42
C VAL A 69 3.44 15.07 -14.41
N ARG A 70 3.31 15.68 -15.60
CA ARG A 70 2.34 15.23 -16.62
C ARG A 70 2.66 13.84 -17.14
N THR A 71 3.95 13.56 -17.35
CA THR A 71 4.40 12.29 -17.91
C THR A 71 4.12 11.15 -16.94
N VAL A 72 4.45 11.32 -15.67
CA VAL A 72 4.16 10.32 -14.63
C VAL A 72 2.64 10.16 -14.46
N GLN A 73 1.88 11.24 -14.31
CA GLN A 73 0.41 11.18 -14.16
C GLN A 73 -0.29 10.48 -15.32
N LYS A 74 0.21 10.64 -16.54
CA LYS A 74 -0.35 9.97 -17.73
C LYS A 74 -0.16 8.45 -17.68
N ASN A 75 0.97 7.98 -17.15
CA ASN A 75 1.33 6.56 -17.17
C ASN A 75 0.91 5.81 -15.89
N LEU A 76 1.01 6.46 -14.72
CA LEU A 76 0.73 5.84 -13.42
C LEU A 76 -0.60 6.29 -12.81
N GLY A 77 -1.14 7.43 -13.26
CA GLY A 77 -2.40 7.97 -12.76
C GLY A 77 -2.28 8.88 -11.54
N TYR A 78 -1.06 9.05 -11.00
CA TYR A 78 -0.71 9.90 -9.87
C TYR A 78 0.72 10.43 -10.07
N PHE A 79 1.20 11.25 -9.15
CA PHE A 79 2.61 11.68 -9.08
C PHE A 79 3.01 11.90 -7.62
N ILE A 80 4.21 11.45 -7.26
CA ILE A 80 4.82 11.61 -5.93
C ILE A 80 6.15 12.33 -6.12
N ALA A 81 6.24 13.56 -5.61
CA ALA A 81 7.48 14.33 -5.67
C ALA A 81 8.60 13.62 -4.89
N TYR A 82 9.86 13.83 -5.28
CA TYR A 82 11.06 13.25 -4.66
C TYR A 82 11.05 13.40 -3.14
N LYS A 83 10.79 14.62 -2.63
CA LYS A 83 10.67 14.89 -1.17
C LYS A 83 9.62 14.02 -0.44
N ASP A 84 8.63 13.51 -1.17
CA ASP A 84 7.50 12.74 -0.68
C ASP A 84 7.66 11.24 -1.02
N LEU A 85 8.72 10.83 -1.72
CA LEU A 85 9.02 9.42 -1.96
C LEU A 85 9.33 8.70 -0.64
N PHE A 86 8.93 7.44 -0.57
CA PHE A 86 9.18 6.60 0.59
C PHE A 86 10.68 6.39 0.82
N SER A 87 11.46 6.18 -0.25
CA SER A 87 12.93 6.09 -0.16
C SER A 87 13.54 7.34 0.46
N THR A 88 13.07 8.52 0.05
CA THR A 88 13.50 9.81 0.62
C THR A 88 13.13 9.94 2.10
N TRP A 89 11.96 9.46 2.54
CA TRP A 89 11.62 9.42 3.96
C TRP A 89 12.57 8.56 4.79
N ILE A 90 13.03 7.43 4.23
CA ILE A 90 14.01 6.57 4.89
C ILE A 90 15.37 7.27 4.96
N GLU A 91 15.80 7.92 3.89
CA GLU A 91 17.06 8.70 3.84
C GLU A 91 17.08 9.88 4.82
N MET A 92 15.93 10.54 5.04
CA MET A 92 15.79 11.64 6.00
C MET A 92 16.09 11.22 7.45
N GLY A 93 15.94 9.94 7.80
CA GLY A 93 16.28 9.42 9.12
C GLY A 93 15.62 10.18 10.28
N SER A 94 16.42 10.92 11.06
CA SER A 94 15.96 11.70 12.22
C SER A 94 15.09 12.90 11.86
N ASP A 95 15.21 13.40 10.64
CA ASP A 95 14.50 14.60 10.18
C ASP A 95 13.10 14.25 9.66
N PHE A 96 12.82 12.97 9.42
CA PHE A 96 11.51 12.49 9.02
C PHE A 96 10.49 12.64 10.16
N SER A 97 9.34 13.23 9.84
CA SER A 97 8.28 13.55 10.81
C SER A 97 6.88 13.23 10.30
N VAL A 98 5.89 13.26 11.20
CA VAL A 98 4.48 13.11 10.81
C VAL A 98 3.99 14.19 9.83
N ASP A 99 4.61 15.38 9.84
CA ASP A 99 4.24 16.47 8.94
C ASP A 99 4.65 16.18 7.49
N ASN A 100 5.73 15.43 7.28
CA ASN A 100 6.11 14.93 5.96
C ASN A 100 5.02 14.01 5.41
N VAL A 101 4.54 13.08 6.22
CA VAL A 101 3.46 12.15 5.83
C VAL A 101 2.18 12.93 5.49
N ARG A 102 1.75 13.87 6.34
CA ARG A 102 0.56 14.70 6.09
C ARG A 102 0.68 15.48 4.78
N THR A 103 1.83 16.10 4.56
CA THR A 103 2.12 16.87 3.33
C THR A 103 2.02 15.97 2.11
N ALA A 104 2.66 14.81 2.16
CA ALA A 104 2.67 13.87 1.05
C ALA A 104 1.28 13.31 0.72
N LEU A 105 0.46 12.95 1.71
CA LEU A 105 -0.92 12.48 1.47
C LEU A 105 -1.80 13.55 0.83
N SER A 106 -1.64 14.80 1.28
CA SER A 106 -2.32 15.96 0.69
C SER A 106 -1.86 16.25 -0.74
N SER A 107 -0.53 16.24 -0.98
CA SER A 107 0.06 16.38 -2.31
C SER A 107 -0.39 15.27 -3.24
N PHE A 108 -0.37 14.01 -2.80
CA PHE A 108 -0.83 12.86 -3.57
C PHE A 108 -2.26 13.08 -4.06
N THR A 109 -3.18 13.44 -3.16
CA THR A 109 -4.60 13.68 -3.49
C THR A 109 -4.76 14.78 -4.54
N ARG A 110 -3.97 15.86 -4.45
CA ARG A 110 -3.97 16.95 -5.44
C ARG A 110 -3.37 16.55 -6.78
N LEU A 111 -2.39 15.66 -6.78
CA LEU A 111 -1.60 15.25 -7.93
C LEU A 111 -2.10 13.94 -8.57
N ILE A 112 -3.31 13.49 -8.23
CA ILE A 112 -4.01 12.44 -8.97
C ILE A 112 -4.39 12.95 -10.37
N SER A 113 -4.10 12.15 -11.39
CA SER A 113 -4.52 12.40 -12.77
C SER A 113 -6.05 12.41 -12.87
N PRO A 114 -6.67 13.38 -13.58
CA PRO A 114 -8.14 13.42 -13.73
C PRO A 114 -8.75 12.12 -14.27
N SER A 115 -8.02 11.39 -15.13
CA SER A 115 -8.47 10.11 -15.71
C SER A 115 -8.49 8.96 -14.70
N HIS A 116 -7.69 9.03 -13.64
CA HIS A 116 -7.54 7.99 -12.62
C HIS A 116 -8.18 8.37 -11.28
N LYS A 117 -8.85 9.53 -11.20
CA LYS A 117 -9.50 10.01 -9.99
C LYS A 117 -10.44 8.97 -9.38
N LYS A 118 -11.25 8.28 -10.19
CA LYS A 118 -12.15 7.23 -9.68
C LYS A 118 -11.46 6.05 -8.97
N VAL A 119 -10.16 5.83 -9.23
CA VAL A 119 -9.39 4.72 -8.67
C VAL A 119 -8.69 5.14 -7.38
N PHE A 120 -8.11 6.34 -7.34
CA PHE A 120 -7.25 6.78 -6.23
C PHE A 120 -7.88 7.79 -5.28
N ASP A 121 -8.97 8.47 -5.67
CA ASP A 121 -9.60 9.50 -4.85
C ASP A 121 -10.05 8.93 -3.51
N GLY A 122 -9.56 9.53 -2.42
CA GLY A 122 -9.86 9.13 -1.06
C GLY A 122 -9.18 7.87 -0.54
N VAL A 123 -8.26 7.26 -1.30
CA VAL A 123 -7.58 6.01 -0.88
C VAL A 123 -6.81 6.14 0.44
N PHE A 124 -6.33 7.34 0.75
CA PHE A 124 -5.58 7.64 1.97
C PHE A 124 -6.36 8.37 3.06
N ASN A 125 -7.67 8.64 2.89
CA ASN A 125 -8.47 9.41 3.85
C ASN A 125 -8.44 8.80 5.26
N THR A 126 -8.53 7.47 5.35
CA THR A 126 -8.49 6.76 6.63
C THR A 126 -7.13 6.86 7.30
N LEU A 127 -6.05 6.81 6.51
CA LEU A 127 -4.69 6.99 7.01
C LEU A 127 -4.49 8.43 7.51
N GLU A 128 -4.86 9.43 6.71
CA GLU A 128 -4.70 10.85 7.03
C GLU A 128 -5.42 11.23 8.33
N THR A 129 -6.69 10.84 8.47
CA THR A 129 -7.48 11.07 9.70
C THR A 129 -6.89 10.30 10.89
N GLY A 130 -6.36 9.12 10.63
CA GLY A 130 -5.72 8.22 11.58
C GLY A 130 -4.39 8.67 12.16
N LEU A 131 -3.61 9.50 11.45
CA LEU A 131 -2.28 9.94 11.92
C LEU A 131 -2.34 10.60 13.31
N SER A 132 -3.43 11.31 13.60
CA SER A 132 -3.67 11.93 14.90
C SER A 132 -3.81 10.94 16.05
N LYS A 133 -4.21 9.68 15.76
CA LYS A 133 -4.40 8.61 16.74
C LYS A 133 -3.14 7.78 17.00
N LEU A 134 -2.08 7.96 16.20
CA LEU A 134 -0.81 7.25 16.37
C LEU A 134 -0.01 7.70 17.61
N GLY A 135 -0.42 8.80 18.25
CA GLY A 135 0.20 9.29 19.47
C GLY A 135 -0.53 10.50 20.05
N GLU A 136 -0.33 10.74 21.35
CA GLU A 136 -0.99 11.81 22.10
C GLU A 136 -0.49 13.23 21.71
N ASN A 137 0.70 13.32 21.13
CA ASN A 137 1.32 14.56 20.67
C ASN A 137 2.21 14.33 19.44
N THR A 138 2.66 15.42 18.79
CA THR A 138 3.48 15.39 17.57
C THR A 138 4.74 14.53 17.70
N ASN A 139 5.43 14.58 18.84
CA ASN A 139 6.65 13.78 19.04
C ASN A 139 6.35 12.27 19.05
N SER A 140 5.30 11.87 19.76
CA SER A 140 4.85 10.47 19.79
C SER A 140 4.33 9.99 18.42
N GLN A 141 3.62 10.86 17.68
CA GLN A 141 3.15 10.58 16.32
C GLN A 141 4.33 10.40 15.36
N THR A 142 5.29 11.33 15.39
CA THR A 142 6.53 11.26 14.59
C THR A 142 7.31 9.99 14.87
N LYS A 143 7.44 9.60 16.14
CA LYS A 143 8.08 8.33 16.50
C LYS A 143 7.33 7.13 15.91
N ALA A 144 6.01 7.08 16.08
CA ALA A 144 5.18 5.98 15.57
C ALA A 144 5.26 5.84 14.05
N VAL A 145 5.16 6.94 13.29
CA VAL A 145 5.26 6.89 11.81
C VAL A 145 6.67 6.54 11.34
N ARG A 146 7.72 6.97 12.05
CA ARG A 146 9.10 6.61 11.73
C ARG A 146 9.36 5.14 11.95
N ASP A 147 8.96 4.62 13.11
CA ASP A 147 9.09 3.20 13.42
C ASP A 147 8.31 2.36 12.39
N LEU A 148 7.12 2.83 11.98
CA LEU A 148 6.29 2.15 10.97
C LEU A 148 6.94 2.18 9.58
N ALA A 149 7.48 3.33 9.16
CA ALA A 149 8.20 3.45 7.89
C ALA A 149 9.40 2.50 7.86
N GLN A 150 10.21 2.47 8.93
CA GLN A 150 11.35 1.55 9.05
C GLN A 150 10.93 0.07 9.00
N LEU A 151 9.82 -0.29 9.66
CA LEU A 151 9.29 -1.65 9.60
C LEU A 151 8.87 -2.06 8.18
N ILE A 152 8.21 -1.14 7.47
CA ILE A 152 7.67 -1.37 6.13
C ILE A 152 8.77 -1.33 5.06
N ASP A 153 9.88 -0.62 5.33
CA ASP A 153 11.07 -0.60 4.47
C ASP A 153 11.66 -2.01 4.24
N GLU A 154 11.53 -2.89 5.24
CA GLU A 154 11.97 -4.29 5.13
C GLU A 154 11.21 -5.11 4.05
N ILE A 155 10.09 -4.59 3.53
CA ILE A 155 9.31 -5.27 2.50
C ILE A 155 9.96 -5.01 1.12
N PRO A 156 10.49 -6.07 0.46
CA PRO A 156 11.09 -5.93 -0.85
C PRO A 156 10.02 -5.60 -1.90
N MET A 157 10.33 -4.72 -2.86
CA MET A 157 9.37 -4.25 -3.87
C MET A 157 9.91 -4.21 -5.31
N HIS A 158 11.11 -4.72 -5.57
CA HIS A 158 11.85 -4.42 -6.82
C HIS A 158 11.72 -5.48 -7.91
N LYS A 159 11.28 -6.69 -7.59
CA LYS A 159 11.23 -7.82 -8.54
C LYS A 159 9.84 -8.40 -8.68
N LYS A 160 9.57 -9.09 -9.79
CA LYS A 160 8.33 -9.87 -9.98
C LYS A 160 8.03 -10.82 -8.81
N GLN A 161 9.07 -11.48 -8.28
CA GLN A 161 8.92 -12.34 -7.10
C GLN A 161 8.59 -11.54 -5.83
N ASP A 162 8.99 -10.27 -5.75
CA ASP A 162 8.73 -9.39 -4.61
C ASP A 162 7.26 -8.92 -4.60
N TYR A 163 6.63 -8.72 -5.76
CA TYR A 163 5.18 -8.46 -5.85
C TYR A 163 4.33 -9.59 -5.27
N ASP A 164 4.76 -10.86 -5.48
CA ASP A 164 4.14 -12.00 -4.81
C ASP A 164 4.35 -11.96 -3.28
N VAL A 165 5.48 -11.41 -2.81
CA VAL A 165 5.76 -11.25 -1.38
C VAL A 165 4.90 -10.15 -0.77
N ILE A 166 4.77 -8.99 -1.42
CA ILE A 166 3.95 -7.87 -0.91
C ILE A 166 2.48 -8.26 -0.85
N GLY A 167 1.94 -8.84 -1.94
CA GLY A 167 0.56 -9.31 -1.96
C GLY A 167 0.31 -10.32 -0.85
N PHE A 168 1.23 -11.26 -0.66
CA PHE A 168 1.16 -12.22 0.44
C PHE A 168 1.20 -11.56 1.82
N ILE A 169 2.08 -10.57 2.05
CA ILE A 169 2.14 -9.85 3.33
C ILE A 169 0.84 -9.07 3.56
N TYR A 170 0.31 -8.41 2.53
CA TYR A 170 -0.93 -7.65 2.61
C TYR A 170 -2.11 -8.55 2.97
N GLU A 171 -2.26 -9.69 2.30
CA GLU A 171 -3.28 -10.71 2.59
C GLU A 171 -3.10 -11.30 4.00
N TYR A 172 -1.86 -11.62 4.39
CA TYR A 172 -1.54 -12.15 5.71
C TYR A 172 -1.93 -11.18 6.83
N LEU A 173 -1.67 -9.88 6.65
CA LEU A 173 -2.07 -8.85 7.60
C LEU A 173 -3.59 -8.75 7.70
N ILE A 174 -4.30 -8.68 6.57
CA ILE A 174 -5.77 -8.63 6.55
C ILE A 174 -6.37 -9.85 7.28
N SER A 175 -5.85 -11.05 7.01
CA SER A 175 -6.27 -12.29 7.66
C SER A 175 -6.11 -12.23 9.18
N ASN A 176 -4.95 -11.79 9.67
CA ASN A 176 -4.70 -11.65 11.10
C ASN A 176 -5.56 -10.58 11.76
N PHE A 177 -5.77 -9.44 11.10
CA PHE A 177 -6.66 -8.40 11.62
C PHE A 177 -8.12 -8.89 11.69
N ALA A 178 -8.57 -9.66 10.71
CA ALA A 178 -9.90 -10.26 10.71
C ALA A 178 -10.07 -11.29 11.84
N ALA A 179 -9.07 -12.14 12.05
CA ALA A 179 -9.07 -13.12 13.15
C ALA A 179 -9.12 -12.44 14.54
N ASN A 180 -8.42 -11.31 14.70
CA ASN A 180 -8.38 -10.57 15.96
C ASN A 180 -9.55 -9.59 16.16
N ALA A 181 -10.33 -9.29 15.11
CA ALA A 181 -11.45 -8.34 15.20
C ALA A 181 -12.66 -8.88 15.97
N GLY A 182 -12.71 -10.18 16.30
CA GLY A 182 -13.71 -10.78 17.20
C GLY A 182 -15.18 -10.58 16.76
N LYS A 183 -15.43 -10.29 15.47
CA LYS A 183 -16.77 -9.96 14.98
C LYS A 183 -17.71 -11.17 15.12
N LYS A 184 -18.84 -10.95 15.79
CA LYS A 184 -19.93 -11.95 15.95
C LYS A 184 -20.98 -11.91 14.83
N ALA A 185 -20.94 -10.88 13.97
CA ALA A 185 -21.86 -10.69 12.85
C ALA A 185 -21.25 -9.74 11.80
N GLY A 186 -21.74 -9.81 10.57
CA GLY A 186 -21.29 -8.98 9.44
C GLY A 186 -20.46 -9.78 8.44
N GLU A 187 -19.59 -9.08 7.72
CA GLU A 187 -18.72 -9.67 6.71
C GLU A 187 -17.45 -10.25 7.32
N PHE A 188 -17.08 -11.46 6.88
CA PHE A 188 -15.91 -12.20 7.34
C PHE A 188 -14.84 -12.23 6.25
N TYR A 189 -13.58 -12.31 6.67
CA TYR A 189 -12.47 -12.59 5.75
C TYR A 189 -12.64 -13.99 5.16
N THR A 190 -12.45 -14.12 3.84
CA THR A 190 -12.49 -15.41 3.17
C THR A 190 -11.09 -16.01 3.16
N PRO A 191 -10.86 -17.18 3.80
CA PRO A 191 -9.55 -17.83 3.80
C PRO A 191 -9.02 -18.06 2.38
N HIS A 192 -7.70 -18.03 2.23
CA HIS A 192 -7.03 -18.13 0.93
C HIS A 192 -7.44 -19.39 0.16
N GLU A 193 -7.49 -20.54 0.85
CA GLU A 193 -7.82 -21.84 0.27
C GLU A 193 -9.25 -21.88 -0.27
N VAL A 194 -10.18 -21.20 0.41
CA VAL A 194 -11.58 -21.09 -0.04
C VAL A 194 -11.66 -20.20 -1.28
N SER A 195 -10.95 -19.07 -1.27
CA SER A 195 -10.92 -18.15 -2.41
C SER A 195 -10.27 -18.76 -3.66
N LEU A 196 -9.21 -19.56 -3.47
CA LEU A 196 -8.55 -20.29 -4.55
C LEU A 196 -9.49 -21.35 -5.15
N LEU A 197 -10.10 -22.19 -4.30
CA LEU A 197 -11.07 -23.19 -4.77
C LEU A 197 -12.22 -22.55 -5.54
N MET A 198 -12.80 -21.46 -5.03
CA MET A 198 -13.86 -20.74 -5.72
C MET A 198 -13.37 -20.17 -7.07
N SER A 199 -12.16 -19.61 -7.11
CA SER A 199 -11.58 -19.07 -8.34
C SER A 199 -11.36 -20.15 -9.39
N GLU A 200 -10.82 -21.31 -9.00
CA GLU A 200 -10.64 -22.46 -9.89
C GLU A 200 -11.96 -22.99 -10.45
N VAL A 201 -12.99 -23.10 -9.60
CA VAL A 201 -14.33 -23.56 -10.03
C VAL A 201 -14.91 -22.61 -11.07
N VAL A 202 -14.88 -21.30 -10.84
CA VAL A 202 -15.43 -20.31 -11.78
C VAL A 202 -14.55 -20.21 -13.03
N ALA A 203 -13.22 -20.27 -12.90
CA ALA A 203 -12.28 -20.25 -14.03
C ALA A 203 -12.50 -21.44 -14.97
N ASN A 204 -12.67 -22.63 -14.41
CA ASN A 204 -12.98 -23.83 -15.20
C ASN A 204 -14.34 -23.69 -15.91
N HIS A 205 -15.36 -23.16 -15.22
CA HIS A 205 -16.69 -22.95 -15.82
C HIS A 205 -16.69 -21.93 -16.97
N LEU A 206 -15.80 -20.93 -16.92
CA LEU A 206 -15.70 -19.88 -17.93
C LEU A 206 -14.61 -20.14 -18.97
N ARG A 207 -14.00 -21.33 -18.98
CA ARG A 207 -12.95 -21.72 -19.92
C ARG A 207 -13.41 -21.53 -21.37
N GLY A 208 -12.57 -20.88 -22.18
CA GLY A 208 -12.83 -20.62 -23.60
C GLY A 208 -13.70 -19.39 -23.88
N LYS A 209 -14.10 -18.62 -22.86
CA LYS A 209 -14.75 -17.32 -23.07
C LYS A 209 -13.70 -16.21 -23.23
N GLU A 210 -13.86 -15.38 -24.27
CA GLU A 210 -12.97 -14.24 -24.53
C GLU A 210 -13.18 -13.07 -23.56
N ASN A 211 -14.42 -12.89 -23.07
CA ASN A 211 -14.77 -11.80 -22.17
C ASN A 211 -15.42 -12.36 -20.89
N ILE A 212 -14.77 -12.11 -19.76
CA ILE A 212 -15.21 -12.55 -18.44
C ILE A 212 -15.58 -11.32 -17.61
N LYS A 213 -16.83 -11.27 -17.13
CA LYS A 213 -17.31 -10.25 -16.19
C LYS A 213 -17.52 -10.92 -14.83
N ILE A 214 -16.76 -10.49 -13.84
CA ILE A 214 -16.86 -10.98 -12.47
C ILE A 214 -17.60 -9.92 -11.65
N TYR A 215 -18.60 -10.36 -10.90
CA TYR A 215 -19.35 -9.51 -9.99
C TYR A 215 -19.29 -10.11 -8.60
N GLU A 216 -18.80 -9.33 -7.64
CA GLU A 216 -18.79 -9.66 -6.23
C GLU A 216 -19.65 -8.62 -5.51
N GLN A 217 -20.84 -9.03 -5.04
CA GLN A 217 -21.81 -8.11 -4.45
C GLN A 217 -21.29 -7.42 -3.17
N ARG A 218 -20.35 -8.07 -2.47
CA ARG A 218 -19.61 -7.52 -1.34
C ARG A 218 -18.15 -7.94 -1.46
N CYS A 219 -17.29 -7.03 -1.93
CA CYS A 219 -15.89 -7.31 -2.19
C CYS A 219 -15.15 -7.71 -0.90
N LEU A 220 -14.95 -9.01 -0.69
CA LEU A 220 -14.23 -9.59 0.45
C LEU A 220 -12.92 -10.28 0.05
N GLY A 221 -12.46 -10.06 -1.19
CA GLY A 221 -11.16 -10.50 -1.68
C GLY A 221 -11.19 -11.67 -2.66
N LEU A 222 -12.36 -12.12 -3.11
CA LEU A 222 -12.48 -13.26 -4.04
C LEU A 222 -11.94 -12.94 -5.45
N ILE A 223 -12.04 -11.68 -5.89
CA ILE A 223 -11.60 -11.27 -7.24
C ILE A 223 -10.06 -11.34 -7.41
N GLN A 224 -9.26 -11.29 -6.33
CA GLN A 224 -7.79 -11.21 -6.43
C GLN A 224 -7.11 -12.49 -6.93
N TYR A 225 -7.74 -13.66 -6.76
CA TYR A 225 -7.13 -14.95 -7.09
C TYR A 225 -7.38 -15.43 -8.53
N TRP A 226 -8.24 -14.71 -9.26
CA TRP A 226 -8.59 -15.05 -10.63
C TRP A 226 -7.42 -14.90 -11.61
N GLY A 227 -6.58 -13.88 -11.44
CA GLY A 227 -5.42 -13.62 -12.31
C GLY A 227 -4.32 -14.69 -12.25
N ARG A 228 -4.39 -15.63 -11.29
CA ARG A 228 -3.46 -16.78 -11.21
C ARG A 228 -4.01 -18.04 -11.88
N CYS A 229 -5.31 -18.10 -12.17
CA CYS A 229 -5.99 -19.30 -12.70
C CYS A 229 -6.35 -19.19 -14.19
N ALA A 230 -6.35 -17.98 -14.75
CA ALA A 230 -6.52 -17.71 -16.18
C ALA A 230 -5.18 -17.80 -16.94
#